data_AF-I2QAT7-F1
#
_entry.id   AF-I2QAT7-F1
#
_cell.length_a   1.000
_cell.length_b   1.000
_cell.length_c   1.000
_cell.angle_alpha   90.00
_cell.angle_beta   90.00
_cell.angle_gamma   90.00
#
_symmetry.space_group_name_H-M   'P 1'
#
loop_
_entity.id
_entity.type
_entity.pdbx_description
1 polymer ?
#
loop_
_entity_poly.entity_id
_entity_poly.type
_entity_poly.pdbx_seq_one_letter_code
_entity_poly.pdbx_strand_id
1 'polypeptide(L)'
;MDENIVCEVAPDTRLVDRRRAAAYVGVTAGRFEQLVRDSVMPPPVMVDNKRRWPLALLDVAKDAVVSSSMPCLPQVTVEIAQDARPCERAPAPALHELPDQNWFEQRARFVQRVRRSLLSGNEIRLLREFKLLRQNQISMFGYYGSFEALMVRGYIVELARKPPSSRPLVTYRLTAQGERVLSALKDEPAI
;
A
#
# COMPACT_ATOMS: atom_id res chain seq x y z
N MET A 1 16.51 -41.57 41.32
CA MET A 1 17.70 -40.71 41.20
C MET A 1 17.72 -40.26 39.76
N ASP A 2 17.23 -39.05 39.58
CA ASP A 2 16.64 -38.57 38.33
C ASP A 2 17.67 -38.26 37.26
N GLU A 3 17.24 -38.58 36.04
CA GLU A 3 17.99 -38.58 34.81
C GLU A 3 18.22 -37.14 34.33
N ASN A 4 19.48 -36.85 34.03
CA ASN A 4 19.95 -35.56 33.54
C ASN A 4 19.51 -35.38 32.08
N ILE A 5 18.28 -34.90 31.86
CA ILE A 5 17.81 -34.49 30.53
C ILE A 5 18.14 -33.00 30.35
N VAL A 6 19.30 -32.76 29.74
CA VAL A 6 19.62 -31.49 29.08
C VAL A 6 18.72 -31.40 27.85
N CYS A 7 17.53 -30.83 28.03
CA CYS A 7 16.67 -30.41 26.92
C CYS A 7 17.22 -29.09 26.37
N GLU A 8 18.23 -29.16 25.50
CA GLU A 8 18.48 -28.10 24.53
C GLU A 8 17.30 -28.00 23.56
N VAL A 9 16.24 -27.30 23.99
CA VAL A 9 15.19 -26.85 23.08
C VAL A 9 15.69 -25.58 22.43
N ALA A 10 16.48 -25.72 21.39
CA ALA A 10 16.67 -24.62 20.44
C ALA A 10 15.27 -24.22 19.95
N PRO A 11 14.78 -23.00 20.21
CA PRO A 11 13.53 -22.58 19.63
C PRO A 11 13.79 -22.45 18.14
N ASP A 12 13.16 -23.34 17.37
CA ASP A 12 13.22 -23.40 15.93
C ASP A 12 12.61 -22.10 15.39
N THR A 13 13.42 -21.04 15.35
CA THR A 13 13.09 -19.66 15.01
C THR A 13 12.94 -19.55 13.49
N ARG A 14 12.04 -20.36 12.94
CA ARG A 14 11.70 -20.36 11.53
C ARG A 14 10.93 -19.08 11.23
N LEU A 15 11.68 -18.05 10.89
CA LEU A 15 11.18 -16.77 10.44
C LEU A 15 10.69 -16.88 9.00
N VAL A 16 9.38 -16.90 8.80
CA VAL A 16 8.76 -17.10 7.49
C VAL A 16 8.40 -15.79 6.80
N ASP A 17 8.53 -15.80 5.48
CA ASP A 17 8.06 -14.71 4.63
C ASP A 17 6.53 -14.62 4.63
N ARG A 18 6.01 -13.41 4.36
CA ARG A 18 4.58 -13.10 4.30
C ARG A 18 3.71 -14.17 3.61
N ARG A 19 4.15 -14.65 2.43
CA ARG A 19 3.38 -15.64 1.65
C ARG A 19 3.28 -16.99 2.36
N ARG A 20 4.37 -17.41 3.02
CA ARG A 20 4.42 -18.66 3.78
C ARG A 20 3.60 -18.55 5.06
N ALA A 21 3.65 -17.40 5.74
CA ALA A 21 2.81 -17.12 6.91
C ALA A 21 1.31 -17.15 6.56
N ALA A 22 0.91 -16.52 5.46
CA ALA A 22 -0.49 -16.52 5.01
C ALA A 22 -0.98 -17.94 4.65
N ALA A 23 -0.16 -18.71 3.92
CA ALA A 23 -0.45 -20.10 3.58
C ALA A 23 -0.57 -20.98 4.84
N TYR A 24 0.27 -20.74 5.85
CA TYR A 24 0.23 -21.45 7.12
C TYR A 24 -1.08 -21.25 7.89
N VAL A 25 -1.63 -20.04 7.84
CA VAL A 25 -2.92 -19.68 8.45
C VAL A 25 -4.12 -20.05 7.56
N GLY A 26 -3.88 -20.46 6.30
CA GLY A 26 -4.94 -20.83 5.35
C GLY A 26 -5.68 -19.64 4.73
N VAL A 27 -5.06 -18.45 4.70
CA VAL A 27 -5.66 -17.22 4.15
C VAL A 27 -4.83 -16.64 3.00
N THR A 28 -5.44 -15.77 2.20
CA THR A 28 -4.70 -15.04 1.15
C THR A 28 -3.73 -14.03 1.77
N ALA A 29 -2.63 -13.72 1.07
CA ALA A 29 -1.60 -12.80 1.59
C ALA A 29 -2.15 -11.40 1.93
N GLY A 30 -3.15 -10.91 1.19
CA GLY A 30 -3.82 -9.64 1.49
C GLY A 30 -4.71 -9.73 2.73
N ARG A 31 -5.45 -10.84 2.90
CA ARG A 31 -6.27 -11.08 4.10
C ARG A 31 -5.40 -11.24 5.35
N PHE A 32 -4.24 -11.87 5.21
CA PHE A 32 -3.25 -11.98 6.28
C PHE A 32 -2.76 -10.61 6.76
N GLU A 33 -2.39 -9.71 5.84
CA GLU A 33 -2.00 -8.34 6.22
C GLU A 33 -3.13 -7.55 6.88
N GLN A 34 -4.38 -7.79 6.45
CA GLN A 34 -5.55 -7.21 7.10
C GLN A 34 -5.70 -7.71 8.53
N LEU A 35 -5.54 -9.01 8.79
CA LEU A 35 -5.61 -9.59 10.15
C LEU A 35 -4.47 -9.08 11.06
N VAL A 36 -3.29 -8.81 10.50
CA VAL A 36 -2.18 -8.17 11.24
C VAL A 36 -2.54 -6.71 11.58
N ARG A 37 -3.21 -5.99 10.68
CA ARG A 37 -3.68 -4.61 10.93
C ARG A 37 -4.80 -4.57 11.98
N ASP A 38 -5.70 -5.53 11.92
CA ASP A 38 -6.85 -5.67 12.83
C ASP A 38 -6.43 -6.26 14.20
N SER A 39 -5.12 -6.39 14.46
CA SER A 39 -4.52 -6.92 15.71
C SER A 39 -4.89 -8.37 16.05
N VAL A 40 -5.39 -9.13 15.08
CA VAL A 40 -5.73 -10.56 15.23
C VAL A 40 -4.49 -11.45 15.03
N MET A 41 -3.53 -10.98 14.22
CA MET A 41 -2.27 -11.68 13.95
C MET A 41 -1.07 -10.90 14.46
N PRO A 42 0.02 -11.58 14.86
CA PRO A 42 1.20 -10.93 15.45
C PRO A 42 1.89 -9.99 14.45
N PRO A 43 2.45 -8.86 14.93
CA PRO A 43 3.18 -7.93 14.09
C PRO A 43 4.47 -8.57 13.53
N PRO A 44 4.93 -8.14 12.34
CA PRO A 44 6.14 -8.66 11.73
C PRO A 44 7.40 -8.26 12.52
N VAL A 45 8.34 -9.18 12.59
CA VAL A 45 9.72 -8.92 13.02
C VAL A 45 10.53 -8.52 11.79
N MET A 46 11.31 -7.44 11.90
CA MET A 46 12.19 -6.99 10.83
C MET A 46 13.54 -7.70 10.94
N VAL A 47 13.89 -8.52 9.94
CA VAL A 47 15.21 -9.14 9.81
C VAL A 47 15.75 -8.83 8.41
N ASP A 48 16.96 -8.27 8.33
CA ASP A 48 17.59 -7.82 7.08
C ASP A 48 16.71 -6.91 6.22
N ASN A 49 16.06 -5.92 6.85
CA ASN A 49 15.09 -5.02 6.21
C ASN A 49 13.87 -5.72 5.57
N LYS A 50 13.64 -7.00 5.87
CA LYS A 50 12.48 -7.76 5.40
C LYS A 50 11.57 -8.12 6.57
N ARG A 51 10.26 -8.02 6.32
CA ARG A 51 9.22 -8.43 7.28
C ARG A 51 9.15 -9.95 7.34
N ARG A 52 9.41 -10.50 8.51
CA ARG A 52 9.38 -11.94 8.81
C ARG A 52 8.42 -12.20 9.96
N TRP A 53 7.74 -13.33 9.91
CA TRP A 53 6.86 -13.77 10.99
C TRP A 53 7.43 -15.00 11.68
N PRO A 54 7.53 -15.00 13.01
CA PRO A 54 7.89 -16.19 13.75
C PRO A 54 6.71 -17.17 13.77
N LEU A 55 6.96 -18.40 13.31
CA LEU A 55 5.95 -19.47 13.28
C LEU A 55 5.32 -19.75 14.65
N ALA A 56 6.11 -19.70 15.74
CA ALA A 56 5.61 -19.91 17.10
C ALA A 56 4.50 -18.92 17.51
N LEU A 57 4.57 -17.65 17.07
CA LEU A 57 3.51 -16.68 17.36
C LEU A 57 2.30 -16.85 16.43
N LEU A 58 2.50 -17.40 15.24
CA LEU A 58 1.40 -17.72 14.33
C LEU A 58 0.58 -18.89 14.85
N ASP A 59 1.19 -19.89 15.49
CA ASP A 59 0.45 -21.01 16.09
C ASP A 59 -0.49 -20.55 17.21
N VAL A 60 -0.02 -19.69 18.11
CA VAL A 60 -0.84 -19.11 19.19
C VAL A 60 -2.02 -18.30 18.62
N ALA A 61 -1.80 -17.55 17.54
CA ALA A 61 -2.86 -16.76 16.91
C ALA A 61 -3.82 -17.59 16.03
N LYS A 62 -3.36 -18.72 15.50
CA LYS A 62 -4.18 -19.63 14.70
C LYS A 62 -5.33 -20.21 15.50
N ASP A 63 -5.08 -20.60 16.75
CA ASP A 63 -6.10 -21.16 17.64
C ASP A 63 -7.23 -20.16 17.96
N ALA A 64 -6.89 -18.86 18.03
CA ALA A 64 -7.88 -17.79 18.18
C ALA A 64 -8.75 -17.62 16.93
N VAL A 65 -8.16 -17.73 15.73
CA VAL A 65 -8.90 -17.62 14.46
C VAL A 65 -9.80 -18.83 14.20
N VAL A 66 -9.33 -20.04 14.48
CA VAL A 66 -10.12 -21.27 14.30
C VAL A 66 -11.31 -21.31 15.27
N SER A 67 -11.15 -20.84 16.50
CA SER A 67 -12.25 -20.74 17.48
C SER A 67 -13.32 -19.72 17.08
N SER A 68 -12.97 -18.71 16.28
CA SER A 68 -13.89 -17.71 15.73
C SER A 68 -14.53 -18.11 14.39
N SER A 69 -14.15 -19.27 13.83
CA SER A 69 -14.55 -19.72 12.49
C SER A 69 -15.68 -20.76 12.51
N MET A 70 -16.53 -20.75 13.54
CA MET A 70 -17.87 -21.35 13.48
C MET A 70 -18.90 -20.26 13.15
N PRO A 71 -19.46 -20.20 11.94
CA PRO A 71 -20.54 -19.28 11.63
C PRO A 71 -21.84 -19.84 12.20
N CYS A 72 -22.14 -19.54 13.47
CA CYS A 72 -23.54 -19.52 13.87
C CYS A 72 -24.15 -18.22 13.34
N LEU A 73 -24.97 -18.37 12.30
CA LEU A 73 -25.87 -17.33 11.81
C LEU A 73 -26.60 -16.70 13.00
N PRO A 74 -26.54 -15.37 13.21
CA PRO A 74 -27.42 -14.74 14.19
C PRO A 74 -28.85 -14.88 13.67
N GLN A 75 -29.65 -15.65 14.41
CA GLN A 75 -31.10 -15.66 14.25
C GLN A 75 -31.58 -14.23 14.49
N VAL A 76 -32.14 -13.61 13.43
CA VAL A 76 -32.92 -12.39 13.54
C VAL A 76 -34.18 -12.73 14.34
N THR A 77 -34.09 -12.59 15.65
CA THR A 77 -35.25 -12.40 16.51
C THR A 77 -35.41 -10.90 16.70
N VAL A 78 -36.50 -10.40 16.13
CA VAL A 78 -36.96 -9.03 16.34
C VAL A 78 -37.47 -8.97 17.78
N GLU A 79 -36.62 -8.55 18.71
CA GLU A 79 -37.05 -8.09 20.02
C GLU A 79 -36.82 -6.59 20.14
N ILE A 80 -37.95 -5.90 20.18
CA ILE A 80 -38.09 -4.50 20.52
C ILE A 80 -37.68 -4.34 21.98
N ALA A 81 -36.46 -3.87 22.24
CA ALA A 81 -36.03 -3.45 23.56
C ALA A 81 -35.45 -2.04 23.45
N GLN A 82 -36.23 -1.08 23.95
CA GLN A 82 -35.79 0.27 24.22
C GLN A 82 -34.74 0.20 25.33
N ASP A 83 -33.48 0.45 24.99
CA ASP A 83 -32.50 0.83 26.01
C ASP A 83 -31.47 1.79 25.44
N ALA A 84 -31.38 2.96 26.07
CA ALA A 84 -30.55 4.08 25.66
C ALA A 84 -29.08 3.77 25.96
N ARG A 85 -28.42 3.01 25.07
CA ARG A 85 -26.96 2.87 25.06
C ARG A 85 -26.35 4.19 24.58
N PRO A 86 -25.44 4.85 25.36
CA PRO A 86 -24.68 5.98 24.85
C PRO A 86 -23.91 5.52 23.63
N CYS A 87 -24.09 6.21 22.49
CA CYS A 87 -23.42 5.87 21.25
C CYS A 87 -21.90 5.78 21.49
N GLU A 88 -21.37 4.56 21.44
CA GLU A 88 -19.93 4.32 21.45
C GLU A 88 -19.38 4.99 20.20
N ARG A 89 -18.77 6.16 20.40
CA ARG A 89 -18.28 7.03 19.33
C ARG A 89 -17.30 6.21 18.51
N ALA A 90 -17.66 5.92 17.26
CA ALA A 90 -16.77 5.31 16.29
C ALA A 90 -15.38 5.97 16.40
N PRO A 91 -14.27 5.19 16.41
CA PRO A 91 -12.94 5.76 16.53
C PRO A 91 -12.81 6.86 15.49
N ALA A 92 -12.45 8.06 15.95
CA ALA A 92 -12.36 9.23 15.10
C ALA A 92 -11.56 8.85 13.84
N PRO A 93 -12.02 9.24 12.63
CA PRO A 93 -11.25 8.97 11.43
C PRO A 93 -9.82 9.45 11.69
N ALA A 94 -8.84 8.56 11.45
CA ALA A 94 -7.44 8.83 11.71
C ALA A 94 -7.14 10.27 11.29
N LEU A 95 -6.82 11.13 12.27
CA LEU A 95 -6.55 12.54 12.02
C LEU A 95 -5.53 12.57 10.88
N HIS A 96 -5.92 13.19 9.77
CA HIS A 96 -5.07 13.28 8.60
C HIS A 96 -3.86 14.13 9.03
N GLU A 97 -2.77 13.48 9.42
CA GLU A 97 -1.56 14.17 9.87
C GLU A 97 -1.14 15.10 8.74
N LEU A 98 -1.12 16.40 9.05
CA LEU A 98 -0.64 17.41 8.12
C LEU A 98 0.86 17.13 7.87
N PRO A 99 1.35 17.29 6.63
CA PRO A 99 2.77 17.11 6.34
C PRO A 99 3.64 17.95 7.27
N ASP A 100 4.75 17.37 7.73
CA ASP A 100 5.71 18.04 8.60
C ASP A 100 6.65 18.98 7.81
N GLN A 101 7.42 19.80 8.54
CA GLN A 101 8.36 20.75 7.93
C GLN A 101 9.39 20.05 7.02
N ASN A 102 9.85 18.87 7.41
CA ASN A 102 10.81 18.09 6.63
C ASN A 102 10.21 17.65 5.28
N TRP A 103 8.95 17.22 5.26
CA TRP A 103 8.24 16.92 4.02
C TRP A 103 8.21 18.11 3.06
N PHE A 104 7.90 19.32 3.56
CA PHE A 104 7.89 20.53 2.74
C PHE A 104 9.27 20.87 2.16
N GLU A 105 10.33 20.74 2.95
CA GLU A 105 11.70 20.97 2.48
C GLU A 105 12.12 19.96 1.42
N GLN A 106 11.81 18.68 1.61
CA GLN A 106 12.05 17.64 0.62
C GLN A 106 11.29 17.93 -0.68
N ARG A 107 10.03 18.34 -0.57
CA ARG A 107 9.21 18.72 -1.72
C ARG A 107 9.79 19.92 -2.46
N ALA A 108 10.25 20.94 -1.75
CA ALA A 108 10.89 22.12 -2.34
C ALA A 108 12.19 21.75 -3.08
N ARG A 109 13.05 20.93 -2.48
CA ARG A 109 14.29 20.43 -3.10
C ARG A 109 14.00 19.62 -4.36
N PHE A 110 12.96 18.77 -4.33
CA PHE A 110 12.50 18.02 -5.49
C PHE A 110 12.06 18.97 -6.62
N VAL A 111 11.20 19.94 -6.32
CA VAL A 111 10.72 20.93 -7.29
C VAL A 111 11.88 21.70 -7.94
N GLN A 112 12.85 22.16 -7.14
CA GLN A 112 14.02 22.86 -7.65
C GLN A 112 14.87 21.98 -8.58
N ARG A 113 15.11 20.71 -8.20
CA ARG A 113 15.86 19.75 -9.02
C ARG A 113 15.18 19.51 -10.35
N VAL A 114 13.88 19.28 -10.33
CA VAL A 114 13.05 19.05 -11.53
C VAL A 114 13.09 20.23 -12.49
N ARG A 115 12.98 21.45 -11.97
CA ARG A 115 13.03 22.68 -12.80
C ARG A 115 14.40 22.93 -13.44
N ARG A 116 15.48 22.46 -12.79
CA ARG A 116 16.85 22.59 -13.29
C ARG A 116 17.25 21.46 -14.25
N SER A 117 16.60 20.30 -14.19
CA SER A 117 16.94 19.15 -15.00
C SER A 117 16.16 19.11 -16.31
N LEU A 118 16.82 18.63 -17.36
CA LEU A 118 16.15 18.24 -18.61
C LEU A 118 15.14 17.11 -18.37
N LEU A 119 14.28 16.87 -19.36
CA LEU A 119 13.36 15.74 -19.35
C LEU A 119 14.14 14.42 -19.35
N SER A 120 13.86 13.57 -18.37
CA SER A 120 14.41 12.22 -18.33
C SER A 120 13.76 11.30 -19.37
N GLY A 121 14.43 10.21 -19.73
CA GLY A 121 13.88 9.23 -20.68
C GLY A 121 12.53 8.65 -20.25
N ASN A 122 12.32 8.43 -18.94
CA ASN A 122 11.03 7.98 -18.41
C ASN A 122 9.92 9.01 -18.64
N GLU A 123 10.22 10.30 -18.48
CA GLU A 123 9.25 11.37 -18.70
C GLU A 123 8.90 11.52 -20.19
N ILE A 124 9.90 11.43 -21.06
CA ILE A 124 9.70 11.42 -22.52
C ILE A 124 8.82 10.22 -22.92
N ARG A 125 9.13 9.02 -22.39
CA ARG A 125 8.34 7.82 -22.64
C ARG A 125 6.89 7.99 -22.18
N LEU A 126 6.66 8.55 -20.99
CA LEU A 126 5.31 8.80 -20.47
C LEU A 126 4.54 9.84 -21.29
N LEU A 127 5.20 10.90 -21.75
CA LEU A 127 4.56 11.87 -22.65
C LEU A 127 4.17 11.20 -23.97
N ARG A 128 5.04 10.34 -24.54
CA ARG A 128 4.75 9.59 -25.77
C ARG A 128 3.54 8.65 -25.64
N GLU A 129 3.27 8.09 -24.45
CA GLU A 129 2.06 7.27 -24.22
C GLU A 129 0.76 8.03 -24.53
N PHE A 130 0.69 9.35 -24.25
CA PHE A 130 -0.49 10.16 -24.60
C PHE A 130 -0.70 10.23 -26.11
N LYS A 131 0.40 10.34 -26.88
CA LYS A 131 0.35 10.32 -28.35
C LYS A 131 -0.07 8.94 -28.87
N LEU A 132 0.47 7.88 -28.29
CA LEU A 132 0.22 6.50 -28.72
C LEU A 132 -1.24 6.08 -28.49
N LEU A 133 -1.79 6.42 -27.33
CA LEU A 133 -3.19 6.13 -27.00
C LEU A 133 -4.19 7.07 -27.71
N ARG A 134 -3.71 8.14 -28.37
CA ARG A 134 -4.53 9.22 -28.95
C ARG A 134 -5.55 9.78 -27.94
N GLN A 135 -5.15 9.81 -26.67
CA GLN A 135 -5.98 10.24 -25.56
C GLN A 135 -5.23 11.30 -24.76
N ASN A 136 -5.95 12.34 -24.36
CA ASN A 136 -5.42 13.38 -23.48
C ASN A 136 -5.47 12.98 -22.01
N GLN A 137 -5.95 11.79 -21.69
CA GLN A 137 -6.05 11.24 -20.34
C GLN A 137 -5.52 9.82 -20.32
N ILE A 138 -4.75 9.47 -19.29
CA ILE A 138 -4.25 8.11 -19.08
C ILE A 138 -4.38 7.77 -17.60
N SER A 139 -4.84 6.55 -17.32
CA SER A 139 -4.81 5.97 -15.99
C SER A 139 -3.64 4.99 -15.88
N MET A 140 -2.76 5.20 -14.89
CA MET A 140 -1.50 4.45 -14.78
C MET A 140 -1.26 3.96 -13.34
N PHE A 141 -0.59 2.81 -13.25
CA PHE A 141 -0.01 2.29 -12.02
C PHE A 141 1.50 2.57 -11.98
N GLY A 142 2.01 3.04 -10.84
CA GLY A 142 3.45 3.26 -10.67
C GLY A 142 3.98 4.52 -11.36
N TYR A 143 5.30 4.63 -11.48
CA TYR A 143 6.01 5.79 -12.06
C TYR A 143 5.68 7.15 -11.42
N TYR A 144 5.23 7.16 -10.17
CA TYR A 144 4.75 8.37 -9.50
C TYR A 144 5.78 9.49 -9.49
N GLY A 145 7.08 9.20 -9.33
CA GLY A 145 8.13 10.22 -9.38
C GLY A 145 8.24 10.93 -10.74
N SER A 146 8.08 10.21 -11.85
CA SER A 146 8.09 10.80 -13.20
C SER A 146 6.82 11.58 -13.48
N PHE A 147 5.65 11.08 -13.05
CA PHE A 147 4.40 11.84 -13.12
C PHE A 147 4.46 13.11 -12.26
N GLU A 148 5.02 13.05 -11.06
CA GLU A 148 5.24 14.21 -10.20
C GLU A 148 6.17 15.23 -10.85
N ALA A 149 7.24 14.79 -11.50
CA ALA A 149 8.15 15.68 -12.22
C ALA A 149 7.45 16.36 -13.42
N LEU A 150 6.61 15.64 -14.15
CA LEU A 150 5.78 16.19 -15.23
C LEU A 150 4.72 17.18 -14.71
N MET A 151 4.11 16.90 -13.55
CA MET A 151 3.19 17.82 -12.88
C MET A 151 3.89 19.10 -12.41
N VAL A 152 5.09 18.98 -11.82
CA VAL A 152 5.89 20.15 -11.39
C VAL A 152 6.28 21.04 -12.57
N ARG A 153 6.50 20.47 -13.75
CA ARG A 153 6.74 21.22 -15.01
C ARG A 153 5.46 21.75 -15.65
N GLY A 154 4.29 21.36 -15.17
CA GLY A 154 2.99 21.81 -15.69
C GLY A 154 2.54 21.10 -16.96
N TYR A 155 3.14 19.96 -17.32
CA TYR A 155 2.81 19.24 -18.56
C TYR A 155 1.58 18.35 -18.40
N ILE A 156 1.31 17.90 -17.19
CA ILE A 156 0.15 17.08 -16.86
C ILE A 156 -0.48 17.53 -15.54
N VAL A 157 -1.71 17.10 -15.30
CA VAL A 157 -2.42 17.27 -14.02
C VAL A 157 -3.04 15.95 -13.58
N GLU A 158 -3.03 15.67 -12.27
CA GLU A 158 -3.75 14.54 -11.68
C GLU A 158 -5.26 14.89 -11.60
N LEU A 159 -6.11 14.00 -12.11
CA LEU A 159 -7.57 14.16 -12.08
C LEU A 159 -8.20 13.31 -10.97
N ALA A 160 -7.74 12.08 -10.80
CA ALA A 160 -8.33 11.14 -9.86
C ALA A 160 -7.29 10.15 -9.34
N ARG A 161 -7.41 9.79 -8.07
CA ARG A 161 -6.63 8.76 -7.41
C ARG A 161 -7.58 7.85 -6.66
N LYS A 162 -7.52 6.54 -6.94
CA LYS A 162 -8.35 5.54 -6.26
C LYS A 162 -7.63 5.02 -5.00
N PRO A 163 -8.12 5.30 -3.77
CA PRO A 163 -7.55 4.79 -2.52
C PRO A 163 -8.05 3.37 -2.14
N PRO A 164 -7.41 2.65 -1.20
CA PRO A 164 -6.02 2.70 -0.74
C PRO A 164 -5.33 1.36 -1.06
N SER A 165 -4.64 1.28 -2.20
CA SER A 165 -3.69 0.20 -2.46
C SER A 165 -2.26 0.76 -2.41
N SER A 166 -1.29 -0.09 -2.12
CA SER A 166 0.15 0.27 -2.17
C SER A 166 0.60 0.75 -3.55
N ARG A 167 -0.24 0.57 -4.59
CA ARG A 167 -0.06 1.06 -5.95
C ARG A 167 -1.39 1.61 -6.46
N PRO A 168 -1.75 2.85 -6.09
CA PRO A 168 -3.02 3.42 -6.52
C PRO A 168 -3.06 3.58 -8.04
N LEU A 169 -4.23 3.34 -8.64
CA LEU A 169 -4.49 3.77 -10.00
C LEU A 169 -4.69 5.29 -9.97
N VAL A 170 -3.87 6.01 -10.74
CA VAL A 170 -3.95 7.47 -10.84
C VAL A 170 -4.24 7.85 -12.28
N THR A 171 -5.22 8.72 -12.47
CA THR A 171 -5.62 9.26 -13.77
C THR A 171 -5.00 10.64 -13.95
N TYR A 172 -4.25 10.81 -15.03
CA TYR A 172 -3.61 12.07 -15.39
C TYR A 172 -4.17 12.61 -16.69
N ARG A 173 -4.14 13.93 -16.85
CA ARG A 173 -4.52 14.63 -18.08
C ARG A 173 -3.36 15.48 -18.59
N LEU A 174 -3.14 15.46 -19.90
CA LEU A 174 -2.18 16.32 -20.58
C LEU A 174 -2.68 17.78 -20.59
N THR A 175 -1.80 18.73 -20.32
CA THR A 175 -2.11 20.17 -20.43
C THR A 175 -1.77 20.69 -21.82
N ALA A 176 -2.25 21.88 -22.18
CA ALA A 176 -1.87 22.53 -23.44
C ALA A 176 -0.35 22.77 -23.56
N GLN A 177 0.34 23.00 -22.45
CA GLN A 177 1.80 23.09 -22.45
C GLN A 177 2.45 21.71 -22.70
N GLY A 178 1.93 20.67 -22.05
CA GLY A 178 2.35 19.29 -22.29
C GLY A 178 2.14 18.85 -23.74
N GLU A 179 1.03 19.22 -24.36
CA GLU A 179 0.75 18.97 -25.78
C GLU A 179 1.80 19.61 -26.69
N ARG A 180 2.13 20.89 -26.48
CA ARG A 180 3.18 21.57 -27.28
C ARG A 180 4.53 20.87 -27.15
N VAL A 181 4.90 20.48 -25.93
CA VAL A 181 6.15 19.75 -25.69
C VAL A 181 6.11 18.39 -26.38
N LEU A 182 5.00 17.66 -26.26
CA LEU A 182 4.80 16.37 -26.90
C LEU A 182 4.89 16.45 -28.42
N SER A 183 4.31 17.48 -29.04
CA SER A 183 4.41 17.73 -30.49
C SER A 183 5.84 18.07 -30.94
N ALA A 184 6.65 18.68 -30.06
CA ALA A 184 8.04 19.00 -30.35
C ALA A 184 9.01 17.82 -30.18
N LEU A 185 8.60 16.76 -29.48
CA LEU A 185 9.39 15.55 -29.34
C LEU A 185 9.44 14.81 -30.68
N LYS A 186 10.66 14.53 -31.17
CA LYS A 186 10.85 13.69 -32.36
C LYS A 186 10.28 12.28 -32.09
N ASP A 187 9.61 11.74 -33.10
CA ASP A 187 9.24 10.32 -33.12
C ASP A 187 10.52 9.51 -33.24
N GLU A 188 10.95 8.86 -32.16
CA GLU A 188 11.92 7.79 -32.29
C GLU A 188 11.17 6.52 -32.69
N PRO A 189 11.74 5.72 -33.62
CA PRO A 189 11.15 4.44 -33.97
C PRO A 189 11.09 3.57 -32.71
N ALA A 190 9.93 3.00 -32.43
CA ALA A 190 9.81 1.93 -31.45
C ALA A 190 10.68 0.77 -31.93
N ILE A 191 11.71 0.43 -31.17
CA ILE A 191 12.52 -0.78 -31.34
C ILE A 191 11.83 -1.91 -30.57
#